data_AF-A0A2U8DVI9-F1
#
_entry.id   AF-A0A2U8DVI9-F1
#
_cell.length_a   1.000
_cell.length_b   1.000
_cell.length_c   1.000
_cell.angle_alpha   90.00
_cell.angle_beta   90.00
_cell.angle_gamma   90.00
#
_symmetry.space_group_name_H-M   'P 1'
#
loop_
_entity.id
_entity.type
_entity.pdbx_description
1 polymer ?
#
loop_
_entity_poly.entity_id
_entity_poly.type
_entity_poly.pdbx_seq_one_letter_code
_entity_poly.pdbx_strand_id
1 'polypeptide(L)'
;MKGIDIYEGDNIQDWNDVKNAGIEVVIQKASQGTSHVDSLLQYRYPRIKDAGLKIGFYHFAQYNSTNPIAEAQHFLSTIAGLESDTVLWLDIEIDDKWDKQVAINYANTFIDYVRNQGHEIGIYTGDNFFHAYLENNIPSIPLWIASYGRQPNLYPDNASWQYTDQGQLNGIVGNVDLDYFIDNIFIGQETNRKKKIAPKYDETIPEGIIYYQIPNMPFYFEKREDKGMGIHLDRGNYITINKGSISAYVNDNNGYGDSNVLIDIKENNFLTSKYDESVPDGNNYYQIPGTNFYFENREDGGLSIHMDRGNYITIRKGEIEIICNDNKGHYYYRTLIKANKTSPVKYEESIPKGINYYQIPNMNFYIEKRTDGGMGIHLDRGNYITINKGSISVFVNDNNGNNNIKKIL
;
A
#
# COMPACT_ATOMS: atom_id res chain seq x y z
N MET A 1 -4.86 -2.81 -20.87
CA MET A 1 -4.53 -3.87 -21.84
C MET A 1 -5.80 -4.53 -22.30
N LYS A 2 -5.93 -4.86 -23.58
CA LYS A 2 -7.11 -5.58 -24.09
C LYS A 2 -6.97 -7.06 -23.81
N GLY A 3 -8.05 -7.69 -23.36
CA GLY A 3 -8.04 -9.11 -23.09
C GLY A 3 -9.35 -9.80 -23.47
N ILE A 4 -9.31 -11.11 -23.30
CA ILE A 4 -10.48 -11.99 -23.33
C ILE A 4 -10.40 -12.92 -22.12
N ASP A 5 -11.55 -13.42 -21.69
CA ASP A 5 -11.64 -14.59 -20.85
C ASP A 5 -12.41 -15.70 -21.55
N ILE A 6 -12.04 -16.94 -21.23
CA ILE A 6 -12.49 -18.12 -21.98
C ILE A 6 -12.67 -19.35 -21.11
N TYR A 7 -13.52 -20.25 -21.56
CA TYR A 7 -13.75 -21.58 -21.01
C TYR A 7 -13.89 -22.63 -22.14
N GLU A 8 -14.11 -23.89 -21.79
CA GLU A 8 -14.15 -25.01 -22.73
C GLU A 8 -15.20 -24.87 -23.85
N GLY A 9 -16.20 -24.00 -23.69
CA GLY A 9 -17.21 -23.71 -24.72
C GLY A 9 -16.74 -22.81 -25.85
N ASP A 10 -15.65 -22.04 -25.66
CA ASP A 10 -15.18 -21.10 -26.67
C ASP A 10 -14.46 -21.78 -27.83
N ASN A 11 -14.72 -21.33 -29.04
CA ASN A 11 -14.16 -21.95 -30.23
C ASN A 11 -13.03 -21.11 -30.84
N ILE A 12 -11.81 -21.27 -30.29
CA ILE A 12 -10.61 -20.59 -30.78
C ILE A 12 -9.98 -21.43 -31.90
N GLN A 13 -9.97 -20.87 -33.11
CA GLN A 13 -9.40 -21.46 -34.32
C GLN A 13 -7.91 -21.12 -34.47
N ASP A 14 -7.51 -19.88 -34.17
CA ASP A 14 -6.13 -19.41 -34.35
C ASP A 14 -5.74 -18.34 -33.32
N TRP A 15 -4.72 -18.62 -32.51
CA TRP A 15 -4.21 -17.72 -31.49
C TRP A 15 -3.40 -16.54 -32.04
N ASN A 16 -2.80 -16.68 -33.22
CA ASN A 16 -2.13 -15.56 -33.89
C ASN A 16 -3.15 -14.55 -34.39
N ASP A 17 -4.30 -15.01 -34.90
CA ASP A 17 -5.38 -14.12 -35.29
C ASP A 17 -5.96 -13.38 -34.08
N VAL A 18 -6.13 -14.06 -32.94
CA VAL A 18 -6.53 -13.43 -31.66
C VAL A 18 -5.53 -12.34 -31.26
N LYS A 19 -4.24 -12.63 -31.30
CA LYS A 19 -3.19 -11.64 -31.01
C LYS A 19 -3.20 -10.47 -32.01
N ASN A 20 -3.35 -10.76 -33.30
CA ASN A 20 -3.40 -9.75 -34.36
C ASN A 20 -4.67 -8.88 -34.26
N ALA A 21 -5.74 -9.37 -33.64
CA ALA A 21 -6.91 -8.58 -33.28
C ALA A 21 -6.64 -7.59 -32.10
N GLY A 22 -5.43 -7.60 -31.55
CA GLY A 22 -4.98 -6.68 -30.50
C GLY A 22 -5.25 -7.19 -29.09
N ILE A 23 -5.55 -8.48 -28.92
CA ILE A 23 -5.63 -9.11 -27.60
C ILE A 23 -4.22 -9.29 -27.03
N GLU A 24 -4.07 -8.97 -25.76
CA GLU A 24 -2.80 -9.00 -25.05
C GLU A 24 -2.82 -9.98 -23.86
N VAL A 25 -4.01 -10.24 -23.30
CA VAL A 25 -4.24 -11.05 -22.10
C VAL A 25 -5.38 -12.05 -22.33
N VAL A 26 -5.20 -13.28 -21.87
CA VAL A 26 -6.22 -14.34 -21.87
C VAL A 26 -6.40 -14.86 -20.45
N ILE A 27 -7.59 -14.73 -19.86
CA ILE A 27 -7.91 -15.36 -18.58
C ILE A 27 -8.69 -16.66 -18.84
N GLN A 28 -8.06 -17.81 -18.60
CA GLN A 28 -8.63 -19.10 -18.94
C GLN A 28 -9.26 -19.79 -17.72
N LYS A 29 -10.48 -20.30 -17.86
CA LYS A 29 -11.11 -21.15 -16.85
C LYS A 29 -10.22 -22.35 -16.57
N ALA A 30 -9.95 -22.61 -15.30
CA ALA A 30 -9.24 -23.80 -14.88
C ALA A 30 -10.18 -24.84 -14.28
N SER A 31 -11.08 -24.41 -13.40
CA SER A 31 -11.87 -25.33 -12.59
C SER A 31 -13.19 -24.73 -12.13
N GLN A 32 -14.08 -25.60 -11.67
CA GLN A 32 -15.35 -25.25 -11.04
C GLN A 32 -15.70 -26.27 -9.96
N GLY A 33 -16.18 -25.80 -8.81
CA GLY A 33 -16.51 -26.72 -7.73
C GLY A 33 -15.29 -27.49 -7.24
N THR A 34 -15.52 -28.69 -6.70
CA THR A 34 -14.46 -29.53 -6.14
C THR A 34 -13.97 -30.62 -7.09
N SER A 35 -14.39 -30.61 -8.35
CA SER A 35 -14.10 -31.73 -9.27
C SER A 35 -14.04 -31.38 -10.75
N HIS A 36 -14.73 -30.34 -11.22
CA HIS A 36 -14.70 -30.02 -12.63
C HIS A 36 -13.39 -29.32 -12.99
N VAL A 37 -12.73 -29.81 -14.04
CA VAL A 37 -11.55 -29.23 -14.67
C VAL A 37 -11.95 -28.86 -16.09
N ASP A 38 -11.62 -27.64 -16.50
CA ASP A 38 -11.87 -27.19 -17.88
C ASP A 38 -11.12 -28.11 -18.85
N SER A 39 -11.85 -28.76 -19.75
CA SER A 39 -11.29 -29.81 -20.62
C SER A 39 -10.26 -29.29 -21.61
N LEU A 40 -10.22 -27.96 -21.84
CA LEU A 40 -9.31 -27.31 -22.77
C LEU A 40 -8.15 -26.58 -22.06
N LEU A 41 -8.07 -26.61 -20.72
CA LEU A 41 -6.99 -26.01 -19.94
C LEU A 41 -5.60 -26.40 -20.47
N GLN A 42 -5.29 -27.69 -20.41
CA GLN A 42 -3.98 -28.22 -20.79
C GLN A 42 -3.71 -28.11 -22.30
N TYR A 43 -4.77 -28.12 -23.12
CA TYR A 43 -4.65 -27.98 -24.56
C TYR A 43 -4.31 -26.55 -24.98
N ARG A 44 -4.96 -25.55 -24.38
CA ARG A 44 -4.82 -24.14 -24.77
C ARG A 44 -3.62 -23.47 -24.13
N TYR A 45 -3.26 -23.84 -22.89
CA TYR A 45 -2.15 -23.24 -22.16
C TYR A 45 -0.88 -23.01 -23.00
N PRO A 46 -0.24 -24.05 -23.58
CA PRO A 46 0.98 -23.84 -24.37
C PRO A 46 0.73 -23.01 -25.63
N ARG A 47 -0.45 -23.11 -26.26
CA ARG A 47 -0.78 -22.38 -27.49
C ARG A 47 -0.95 -20.87 -27.25
N ILE A 48 -1.52 -20.50 -26.10
CA ILE A 48 -1.62 -19.10 -25.66
C ILE A 48 -0.22 -18.52 -25.44
N LYS A 49 0.64 -19.26 -24.72
CA LYS A 49 2.03 -18.84 -24.47
C LYS A 49 2.84 -18.75 -25.76
N ASP A 50 2.71 -19.72 -26.67
CA ASP A 50 3.41 -19.75 -27.96
C ASP A 50 3.00 -18.60 -28.90
N ALA A 51 1.74 -18.17 -28.84
CA ALA A 51 1.29 -16.96 -29.52
C ALA A 51 1.90 -15.68 -28.89
N GLY A 52 2.50 -15.77 -27.70
CA GLY A 52 3.05 -14.64 -26.96
C GLY A 52 1.96 -13.74 -26.38
N LEU A 53 0.87 -14.35 -25.91
CA LEU A 53 -0.18 -13.72 -25.12
C LEU A 53 0.10 -13.95 -23.63
N LYS A 54 -0.26 -13.00 -22.78
CA LYS A 54 -0.24 -13.18 -21.32
C LYS A 54 -1.41 -14.08 -20.92
N ILE A 55 -1.20 -14.99 -19.97
CA ILE A 55 -2.25 -15.90 -19.50
C ILE A 55 -2.57 -15.72 -18.02
N GLY A 56 -3.82 -15.85 -17.65
CA GLY A 56 -4.30 -15.96 -16.27
C GLY A 56 -5.24 -17.13 -16.10
N PHE A 57 -5.59 -17.47 -14.86
CA PHE A 57 -6.54 -18.54 -14.58
C PHE A 57 -7.63 -18.12 -13.62
N TYR A 58 -8.85 -18.59 -13.86
CA TYR A 58 -9.96 -18.40 -12.94
C TYR A 58 -10.58 -19.72 -12.47
N HIS A 59 -11.18 -19.65 -11.28
CA HIS A 59 -12.01 -20.69 -10.70
C HIS A 59 -13.44 -20.18 -10.57
N PHE A 60 -14.39 -20.92 -11.14
CA PHE A 60 -15.81 -20.62 -11.03
C PHE A 60 -16.39 -21.18 -9.72
N ALA A 61 -16.81 -20.30 -8.82
CA ALA A 61 -17.39 -20.67 -7.54
C ALA A 61 -18.69 -21.47 -7.73
N GLN A 62 -18.73 -22.70 -7.23
CA GLN A 62 -19.97 -23.47 -7.30
C GLN A 62 -21.01 -22.91 -6.32
N TYR A 63 -22.11 -22.40 -6.86
CA TYR A 63 -23.26 -22.01 -6.06
C TYR A 63 -23.72 -23.16 -5.14
N ASN A 64 -23.99 -22.86 -3.87
CA ASN A 64 -24.28 -23.79 -2.75
C ASN A 64 -23.12 -24.69 -2.30
N SER A 65 -21.90 -24.43 -2.75
CA SER A 65 -20.76 -25.05 -2.12
C SER A 65 -20.65 -24.66 -0.66
N THR A 66 -20.47 -25.68 0.18
CA THR A 66 -20.25 -25.50 1.62
C THR A 66 -18.77 -25.52 1.98
N ASN A 67 -17.87 -25.64 0.99
CA ASN A 67 -16.44 -25.83 1.24
C ASN A 67 -15.55 -25.03 0.27
N PRO A 68 -15.46 -23.69 0.43
CA PRO A 68 -14.54 -22.83 -0.35
C PRO A 68 -13.07 -23.29 -0.29
N ILE A 69 -12.64 -23.92 0.80
CA ILE A 69 -11.27 -24.45 0.93
C ILE A 69 -11.05 -25.61 -0.04
N ALA A 70 -12.00 -26.54 -0.14
CA ALA A 70 -11.89 -27.67 -1.07
C ALA A 70 -11.88 -27.21 -2.54
N GLU A 71 -12.64 -26.16 -2.87
CA GLU A 71 -12.60 -25.55 -4.20
C GLU A 71 -11.26 -24.87 -4.48
N ALA A 72 -10.72 -24.12 -3.52
CA ALA A 72 -9.41 -23.51 -3.67
C ALA A 72 -8.29 -24.57 -3.80
N GLN A 73 -8.36 -25.67 -3.06
CA GLN A 73 -7.47 -26.83 -3.22
C GLN A 73 -7.57 -27.44 -4.61
N HIS A 74 -8.80 -27.68 -5.08
CA HIS A 74 -9.06 -28.22 -6.41
C HIS A 74 -8.49 -27.29 -7.48
N PHE A 75 -8.74 -25.98 -7.38
CA PHE A 75 -8.22 -24.97 -8.28
C PHE A 75 -6.69 -24.98 -8.36
N LEU A 76 -6.01 -24.86 -7.22
CA LEU A 76 -4.55 -24.83 -7.17
C LEU A 76 -3.92 -26.13 -7.68
N SER A 77 -4.56 -27.28 -7.39
CA SER A 77 -4.11 -28.57 -7.93
C SER A 77 -4.29 -28.67 -9.45
N THR A 78 -5.34 -28.06 -9.99
CA THR A 78 -5.68 -28.09 -11.41
C THR A 78 -4.70 -27.29 -12.26
N ILE A 79 -4.22 -26.16 -11.72
CA ILE A 79 -3.23 -25.31 -12.41
C ILE A 79 -1.79 -25.64 -12.02
N ALA A 80 -1.56 -26.69 -11.24
CA ALA A 80 -0.22 -27.05 -10.78
C ALA A 80 0.73 -27.30 -11.97
N GLY A 81 1.85 -26.58 -12.00
CA GLY A 81 2.83 -26.64 -13.11
C GLY A 81 2.51 -25.73 -14.30
N LEU A 82 1.41 -24.97 -14.26
CA LEU A 82 1.10 -23.92 -15.22
C LEU A 82 1.53 -22.57 -14.66
N GLU A 83 2.29 -21.79 -15.42
CA GLU A 83 2.67 -20.43 -15.04
C GLU A 83 1.58 -19.44 -15.47
N SER A 84 1.11 -18.64 -14.51
CA SER A 84 0.22 -17.50 -14.76
C SER A 84 1.06 -16.23 -14.94
N ASP A 85 0.66 -15.34 -15.85
CA ASP A 85 1.17 -13.97 -15.98
C ASP A 85 0.32 -12.96 -15.20
N THR A 86 -0.87 -13.38 -14.70
CA THR A 86 -1.76 -12.55 -13.87
C THR A 86 -1.99 -13.16 -12.49
N VAL A 87 -2.62 -12.41 -11.59
CA VAL A 87 -3.21 -12.95 -10.36
C VAL A 87 -4.20 -14.06 -10.73
N LEU A 88 -4.39 -14.99 -9.80
CA LEU A 88 -5.46 -15.97 -9.93
C LEU A 88 -6.80 -15.28 -9.68
N TRP A 89 -7.87 -15.76 -10.31
CA TRP A 89 -9.19 -15.13 -10.17
C TRP A 89 -10.17 -16.08 -9.49
N LEU A 90 -10.82 -15.60 -8.44
CA LEU A 90 -12.09 -16.18 -7.99
C LEU A 90 -13.20 -15.52 -8.80
N ASP A 91 -13.89 -16.31 -9.61
CA ASP A 91 -15.15 -15.94 -10.23
C ASP A 91 -16.28 -16.30 -9.27
N ILE A 92 -16.93 -15.29 -8.70
CA ILE A 92 -18.11 -15.45 -7.86
C ILE A 92 -19.23 -14.55 -8.37
N GLU A 93 -20.25 -15.18 -8.91
CA GLU A 93 -21.39 -14.50 -9.51
C GLU A 93 -22.71 -15.20 -9.19
N ILE A 94 -23.82 -14.61 -9.68
CA ILE A 94 -25.22 -15.01 -9.52
C ILE A 94 -25.95 -14.32 -8.35
N ASP A 95 -26.34 -13.07 -8.57
CA ASP A 95 -27.02 -12.14 -7.65
C ASP A 95 -28.24 -12.69 -6.91
N ASP A 96 -28.99 -13.61 -7.53
CA ASP A 96 -30.28 -14.09 -7.03
C ASP A 96 -30.22 -15.44 -6.31
N LYS A 97 -29.05 -16.07 -6.28
CA LYS A 97 -28.87 -17.40 -5.71
C LYS A 97 -28.12 -17.37 -4.39
N TRP A 98 -27.06 -16.59 -4.28
CA TRP A 98 -26.27 -16.54 -3.05
C TRP A 98 -27.02 -15.84 -1.92
N ASP A 99 -27.00 -16.44 -0.73
CA ASP A 99 -27.19 -15.64 0.49
C ASP A 99 -25.99 -14.70 0.65
N LYS A 100 -26.24 -13.45 1.04
CA LYS A 100 -25.19 -12.42 1.13
C LYS A 100 -24.08 -12.80 2.08
N GLN A 101 -24.41 -13.28 3.27
CA GLN A 101 -23.38 -13.63 4.24
C GLN A 101 -22.62 -14.88 3.81
N VAL A 102 -23.30 -15.82 3.15
CA VAL A 102 -22.66 -17.01 2.59
C VAL A 102 -21.66 -16.64 1.50
N ALA A 103 -22.01 -15.75 0.56
CA ALA A 103 -21.08 -15.29 -0.48
C ALA A 103 -19.85 -14.56 0.10
N ILE A 104 -20.06 -13.64 1.06
CA ILE A 104 -18.97 -12.93 1.73
C ILE A 104 -18.02 -13.91 2.42
N ASN A 105 -18.57 -14.87 3.17
CA ASN A 105 -17.78 -15.86 3.88
C ASN A 105 -17.04 -16.78 2.90
N TYR A 106 -17.72 -17.20 1.82
CA TYR A 106 -17.15 -18.02 0.76
C TYR A 106 -15.95 -17.32 0.12
N ALA A 107 -16.13 -16.08 -0.34
CA ALA A 107 -15.10 -15.30 -1.00
C ALA A 107 -13.88 -15.10 -0.09
N ASN A 108 -14.07 -14.60 1.13
CA ASN A 108 -12.96 -14.39 2.07
C ASN A 108 -12.22 -15.69 2.40
N THR A 109 -12.95 -16.79 2.63
CA THR A 109 -12.32 -18.08 2.94
C THR A 109 -11.49 -18.61 1.76
N PHE A 110 -11.99 -18.48 0.53
CA PHE A 110 -11.27 -18.87 -0.67
C PHE A 110 -10.02 -18.00 -0.87
N ILE A 111 -10.17 -16.67 -0.76
CA ILE A 111 -9.06 -15.70 -0.89
C ILE A 111 -7.96 -15.98 0.13
N ASP A 112 -8.32 -16.13 1.39
CA ASP A 112 -7.38 -16.40 2.46
C ASP A 112 -6.65 -17.72 2.24
N TYR A 113 -7.34 -18.76 1.79
CA TYR A 113 -6.71 -20.03 1.48
C TYR A 113 -5.68 -19.89 0.35
N VAL A 114 -6.05 -19.28 -0.78
CA VAL A 114 -5.15 -19.10 -1.93
C VAL A 114 -3.94 -18.25 -1.57
N ARG A 115 -4.12 -17.17 -0.82
CA ARG A 115 -3.02 -16.33 -0.30
C ARG A 115 -2.10 -17.10 0.64
N ASN A 116 -2.65 -17.92 1.53
CA ASN A 116 -1.87 -18.75 2.44
C ASN A 116 -1.07 -19.84 1.71
N GLN A 117 -1.44 -20.19 0.47
CA GLN A 117 -0.65 -21.05 -0.42
C GLN A 117 0.41 -20.26 -1.23
N GLY A 118 0.53 -18.94 -1.02
CA GLY A 118 1.57 -18.12 -1.64
C GLY A 118 1.20 -17.54 -3.00
N HIS A 119 -0.09 -17.57 -3.38
CA HIS A 119 -0.56 -17.02 -4.66
C HIS A 119 -1.26 -15.68 -4.49
N GLU A 120 -1.03 -14.77 -5.44
CA GLU A 120 -1.83 -13.55 -5.57
C GLU A 120 -3.20 -13.88 -6.17
N ILE A 121 -4.25 -13.24 -5.65
CA ILE A 121 -5.64 -13.49 -6.05
C ILE A 121 -6.44 -12.21 -6.18
N GLY A 122 -7.28 -12.14 -7.21
CA GLY A 122 -8.33 -11.14 -7.42
C GLY A 122 -9.73 -11.76 -7.46
N ILE A 123 -10.75 -10.91 -7.53
CA ILE A 123 -12.15 -11.33 -7.73
C ILE A 123 -12.65 -10.84 -9.08
N TYR A 124 -13.26 -11.77 -9.82
CA TYR A 124 -14.20 -11.47 -10.88
C TYR A 124 -15.63 -11.54 -10.35
N THR A 125 -16.45 -10.55 -10.68
CA THR A 125 -17.88 -10.54 -10.35
C THR A 125 -18.64 -9.48 -11.16
N GLY A 126 -19.98 -9.57 -11.17
CA GLY A 126 -20.84 -8.52 -11.74
C GLY A 126 -20.86 -7.23 -10.89
N ASP A 127 -20.98 -6.08 -11.55
CA ASP A 127 -21.05 -4.74 -10.92
C ASP A 127 -22.09 -4.65 -9.79
N ASN A 128 -23.28 -5.22 -10.02
CA ASN A 128 -24.36 -5.25 -9.02
C ASN A 128 -24.03 -6.18 -7.85
N PHE A 129 -23.51 -7.38 -8.11
CA PHE A 129 -23.09 -8.32 -7.07
C PHE A 129 -22.02 -7.68 -6.18
N PHE A 130 -21.01 -7.06 -6.78
CA PHE A 130 -19.93 -6.39 -6.05
C PHE A 130 -20.49 -5.38 -5.05
N HIS A 131 -21.28 -4.41 -5.50
CA HIS A 131 -21.83 -3.37 -4.63
C HIS A 131 -22.82 -3.90 -3.60
N ALA A 132 -23.62 -4.91 -3.95
CA ALA A 132 -24.61 -5.46 -3.03
C ALA A 132 -23.98 -6.39 -1.98
N TYR A 133 -22.90 -7.11 -2.30
CA TYR A 133 -22.36 -8.20 -1.48
C TYR A 133 -20.94 -7.92 -0.99
N LEU A 134 -20.02 -7.56 -1.88
CA LEU A 134 -18.58 -7.63 -1.61
C LEU A 134 -17.96 -6.28 -1.21
N GLU A 135 -18.53 -5.16 -1.64
CA GLU A 135 -17.99 -3.83 -1.34
C GLU A 135 -17.90 -3.61 0.18
N ASN A 136 -16.68 -3.30 0.65
CA ASN A 136 -16.29 -3.20 2.07
C ASN A 136 -16.35 -4.51 2.89
N ASN A 137 -16.63 -5.67 2.27
CA ASN A 137 -16.71 -6.98 2.94
C ASN A 137 -15.60 -7.95 2.53
N ILE A 138 -14.73 -7.57 1.60
CA ILE A 138 -13.56 -8.33 1.15
C ILE A 138 -12.27 -7.49 1.32
N PRO A 139 -11.08 -8.11 1.42
CA PRO A 139 -9.82 -7.37 1.47
C PRO A 139 -9.57 -6.56 0.19
N SER A 140 -8.65 -5.60 0.27
CA SER A 140 -8.13 -4.92 -0.93
C SER A 140 -7.38 -5.93 -1.81
N ILE A 141 -7.90 -6.19 -3.00
CA ILE A 141 -7.38 -7.10 -4.02
C ILE A 141 -7.68 -6.55 -5.43
N PRO A 142 -6.99 -7.04 -6.47
CA PRO A 142 -7.40 -6.76 -7.84
C PRO A 142 -8.87 -7.15 -8.07
N LEU A 143 -9.62 -6.23 -8.67
CA LEU A 143 -11.00 -6.44 -9.05
C LEU A 143 -11.10 -6.53 -10.58
N TRP A 144 -11.98 -7.40 -11.05
CA TRP A 144 -12.38 -7.51 -12.44
C TRP A 144 -13.90 -7.52 -12.48
N ILE A 145 -14.49 -6.43 -12.98
CA ILE A 145 -15.93 -6.18 -12.87
C ILE A 145 -16.59 -6.37 -14.23
N ALA A 146 -17.59 -7.26 -14.29
CA ALA A 146 -18.47 -7.38 -15.43
C ALA A 146 -19.54 -6.28 -15.39
N SER A 147 -19.55 -5.44 -16.43
CA SER A 147 -20.55 -4.38 -16.61
C SER A 147 -20.74 -4.11 -18.10
N TYR A 148 -21.82 -4.66 -18.67
CA TYR A 148 -22.06 -4.57 -20.10
C TYR A 148 -22.78 -3.27 -20.46
N GLY A 149 -22.35 -2.63 -21.55
CA GLY A 149 -22.97 -1.41 -22.06
C GLY A 149 -22.72 -0.14 -21.23
N ARG A 150 -22.03 -0.23 -20.08
CA ARG A 150 -21.58 0.92 -19.28
C ARG A 150 -20.23 0.63 -18.62
N GLN A 151 -19.39 1.65 -18.51
CA GLN A 151 -18.15 1.54 -17.77
C GLN A 151 -18.46 1.54 -16.25
N PRO A 152 -17.89 0.61 -15.46
CA PRO A 152 -18.03 0.63 -14.01
C PRO A 152 -17.25 1.81 -13.42
N ASN A 153 -17.75 2.42 -12.34
CA ASN A 153 -17.11 3.58 -11.69
C ASN A 153 -15.70 3.28 -11.18
N LEU A 154 -15.40 2.01 -10.92
CA LEU A 154 -14.09 1.55 -10.46
C LEU A 154 -13.02 1.52 -11.56
N TYR A 155 -13.41 1.48 -12.85
CA TYR A 155 -12.46 1.49 -13.96
C TYR A 155 -12.13 2.94 -14.35
N PRO A 156 -10.84 3.28 -14.62
CA PRO A 156 -9.68 2.38 -14.74
C PRO A 156 -8.80 2.30 -13.47
N ASP A 157 -9.16 3.00 -12.39
CA ASP A 157 -8.23 3.21 -11.29
C ASP A 157 -8.14 2.02 -10.32
N ASN A 158 -9.24 1.27 -10.17
CA ASN A 158 -9.41 0.29 -9.10
C ASN A 158 -9.87 -1.10 -9.58
N ALA A 159 -10.40 -1.21 -10.81
CA ALA A 159 -10.86 -2.49 -11.36
C ALA A 159 -10.55 -2.62 -12.85
N SER A 160 -10.26 -3.85 -13.27
CA SER A 160 -10.38 -4.29 -14.67
C SER A 160 -11.86 -4.43 -15.03
N TRP A 161 -12.18 -4.46 -16.32
CA TRP A 161 -13.55 -4.35 -16.80
C TRP A 161 -13.82 -5.34 -17.93
N GLN A 162 -14.76 -6.28 -17.71
CA GLN A 162 -15.37 -7.05 -18.78
C GLN A 162 -16.55 -6.26 -19.34
N TYR A 163 -16.41 -5.81 -20.59
CA TYR A 163 -17.31 -4.80 -21.17
C TYR A 163 -18.38 -5.36 -22.10
N THR A 164 -18.20 -6.60 -22.57
CA THR A 164 -19.20 -7.32 -23.36
C THR A 164 -18.92 -8.81 -23.39
N ASP A 165 -19.99 -9.59 -23.50
CA ASP A 165 -20.02 -11.04 -23.79
C ASP A 165 -20.40 -11.35 -25.25
N GLN A 166 -20.53 -10.31 -26.09
CA GLN A 166 -20.92 -10.40 -27.50
C GLN A 166 -19.75 -10.03 -28.43
N GLY A 167 -18.51 -10.18 -27.95
CA GLY A 167 -17.32 -9.88 -28.74
C GLY A 167 -17.21 -10.76 -29.97
N GLN A 168 -16.75 -10.20 -31.09
CA GLN A 168 -16.41 -10.95 -32.29
C GLN A 168 -14.99 -10.62 -32.71
N LEU A 169 -14.13 -11.63 -32.72
CA LEU A 169 -12.71 -11.50 -33.05
C LEU A 169 -12.31 -12.50 -34.12
N ASN A 170 -11.41 -12.08 -35.01
CA ASN A 170 -10.74 -13.02 -35.90
C ASN A 170 -10.00 -14.07 -35.06
N GLY A 171 -10.06 -15.32 -35.51
CA GLY A 171 -9.49 -16.46 -34.78
C GLY A 171 -10.46 -17.10 -33.77
N ILE A 172 -11.66 -16.55 -33.55
CA ILE A 172 -12.69 -17.12 -32.66
C ILE A 172 -14.02 -17.25 -33.41
N VAL A 173 -14.65 -18.42 -33.30
CA VAL A 173 -15.97 -18.68 -33.89
C VAL A 173 -17.03 -18.51 -32.80
N GLY A 174 -17.97 -17.60 -33.03
CA GLY A 174 -19.01 -17.26 -32.07
C GLY A 174 -18.67 -16.00 -31.29
N ASN A 175 -19.34 -15.83 -30.16
CA ASN A 175 -19.09 -14.72 -29.26
C ASN A 175 -17.92 -15.05 -28.31
N VAL A 176 -17.26 -14.02 -27.82
CA VAL A 176 -16.25 -14.11 -26.77
C VAL A 176 -16.38 -12.93 -25.82
N ASP A 177 -16.04 -13.15 -24.56
CA ASP A 177 -15.96 -12.09 -23.57
C ASP A 177 -14.75 -11.18 -23.86
N LEU A 178 -14.96 -9.87 -23.75
CA LEU A 178 -13.92 -8.87 -24.01
C LEU A 178 -13.67 -8.00 -22.79
N ASP A 179 -12.38 -7.79 -22.53
CA ASP A 179 -11.89 -7.14 -21.32
C ASP A 179 -10.97 -5.95 -21.57
N TYR A 180 -10.97 -5.05 -20.59
CA TYR A 180 -9.89 -4.13 -20.32
C TYR A 180 -9.26 -4.43 -18.97
N PHE A 181 -8.04 -4.96 -19.02
CA PHE A 181 -7.22 -5.23 -17.84
C PHE A 181 -6.31 -4.06 -17.48
N ILE A 182 -6.20 -3.75 -16.20
CA ILE A 182 -5.30 -2.71 -15.67
C ILE A 182 -4.03 -3.34 -15.08
N ASP A 183 -2.96 -2.56 -14.94
CA ASP A 183 -1.62 -3.08 -14.60
C ASP A 183 -1.50 -3.72 -13.20
N ASN A 184 -2.54 -3.66 -12.35
CA ASN A 184 -2.51 -4.29 -11.03
C ASN A 184 -2.75 -5.80 -11.06
N ILE A 185 -3.07 -6.36 -12.23
CA ILE A 185 -3.36 -7.80 -12.35
C ILE A 185 -2.12 -8.64 -12.64
N PHE A 186 -1.01 -8.07 -13.13
CA PHE A 186 0.11 -8.87 -13.62
C PHE A 186 1.05 -9.31 -12.49
N ILE A 187 1.35 -10.61 -12.43
CA ILE A 187 2.32 -11.16 -11.49
C ILE A 187 3.72 -11.07 -12.09
N GLY A 188 4.72 -10.76 -11.28
CA GLY A 188 6.12 -10.78 -11.69
C GLY A 188 6.54 -9.78 -12.78
N GLN A 189 5.65 -8.90 -13.26
CA GLN A 189 6.03 -7.84 -14.18
C GLN A 189 6.49 -6.58 -13.43
N GLU A 190 7.79 -6.31 -13.52
CA GLU A 190 8.32 -4.94 -13.52
C GLU A 190 7.86 -4.20 -14.80
N THR A 191 6.56 -3.95 -14.96
CA THR A 191 6.11 -2.97 -15.95
C THR A 191 6.35 -1.59 -15.38
N ASN A 192 6.98 -0.75 -16.19
CA ASN A 192 7.17 0.70 -16.06
C ASN A 192 5.92 1.46 -15.60
N ARG A 193 5.54 1.30 -14.33
CA ARG A 193 4.78 2.29 -13.61
C ARG A 193 5.72 3.47 -13.44
N LYS A 194 5.43 4.59 -14.10
CA LYS A 194 5.58 5.88 -13.41
C LYS A 194 4.58 5.91 -12.24
N LYS A 195 4.87 5.11 -11.22
CA LYS A 195 4.22 5.08 -9.91
C LYS A 195 5.17 4.33 -8.97
N LYS A 196 5.88 5.13 -8.18
CA LYS A 196 6.60 4.83 -6.93
C LYS A 196 7.11 3.39 -6.74
N ILE A 197 8.43 3.26 -6.77
CA ILE A 197 9.16 2.18 -6.10
C ILE A 197 8.63 2.09 -4.66
N ALA A 198 7.98 0.98 -4.32
CA ALA A 198 7.82 0.53 -2.94
C ALA A 198 8.97 -0.45 -2.66
N PRO A 199 9.81 -0.20 -1.65
CA PRO A 199 10.94 -1.08 -1.35
C PRO A 199 10.43 -2.45 -0.87
N LYS A 200 10.94 -3.52 -1.48
CA LYS A 200 10.87 -4.88 -0.95
C LYS A 200 11.80 -4.94 0.27
N TYR A 201 11.35 -5.61 1.34
CA TYR A 201 12.10 -5.76 2.59
C TYR A 201 13.46 -6.42 2.34
N ASP A 202 14.51 -5.61 2.46
CA ASP A 202 15.89 -6.03 2.63
C ASP A 202 16.39 -5.36 3.92
N GLU A 203 16.94 -6.15 4.83
CA GLU A 203 17.62 -5.62 6.03
C GLU A 203 18.96 -4.96 5.68
N THR A 204 19.41 -5.14 4.43
CA THR A 204 20.56 -4.44 3.90
C THR A 204 20.15 -3.05 3.41
N ILE A 205 20.95 -2.06 3.81
CA ILE A 205 20.85 -0.70 3.33
C ILE A 205 21.05 -0.74 1.80
N PRO A 206 20.07 -0.30 0.98
CA PRO A 206 20.19 -0.40 -0.47
C PRO A 206 21.47 0.27 -1.00
N GLU A 207 22.19 -0.39 -1.90
CA GLU A 207 23.39 0.21 -2.51
C GLU A 207 22.99 1.31 -3.52
N GLY A 208 23.60 2.49 -3.38
CA GLY A 208 23.47 3.61 -4.34
C GLY A 208 22.68 4.82 -3.85
N ILE A 209 21.96 4.72 -2.73
CA ILE A 209 21.28 5.85 -2.07
C ILE A 209 22.02 6.23 -0.79
N ILE A 210 22.07 7.52 -0.45
CA ILE A 210 22.79 7.96 0.76
C ILE A 210 21.90 7.74 1.99
N TYR A 211 22.22 6.69 2.73
CA TYR A 211 21.59 6.35 4.00
C TYR A 211 22.50 6.71 5.18
N TYR A 212 21.88 7.21 6.24
CA TYR A 212 22.57 7.60 7.47
C TYR A 212 22.00 6.81 8.64
N GLN A 213 22.76 5.83 9.10
CA GLN A 213 22.42 5.05 10.28
C GLN A 213 23.12 5.62 11.52
N ILE A 214 22.36 5.82 12.60
CA ILE A 214 22.93 6.10 13.92
C ILE A 214 23.39 4.77 14.53
N PRO A 215 24.63 4.65 15.05
CA PRO A 215 25.10 3.40 15.65
C PRO A 215 24.15 2.89 16.73
N ASN A 216 23.91 1.57 16.74
CA ASN A 216 23.02 0.86 17.67
C ASN A 216 21.53 1.19 17.54
N MET A 217 21.12 1.88 16.47
CA MET A 217 19.72 2.18 16.20
C MET A 217 19.14 1.34 15.06
N PRO A 218 17.88 0.87 15.19
CA PRO A 218 17.22 0.02 14.20
C PRO A 218 16.59 0.78 13.03
N PHE A 219 16.93 2.05 12.84
CA PHE A 219 16.34 2.95 11.84
C PHE A 219 17.45 3.78 11.18
N TYR A 220 17.16 4.32 9.99
CA TYR A 220 18.10 5.13 9.22
C TYR A 220 17.40 6.25 8.48
N PHE A 221 18.15 7.31 8.19
CA PHE A 221 17.67 8.44 7.38
C PHE A 221 18.08 8.24 5.93
N GLU A 222 17.18 8.55 5.01
CA GLU A 222 17.40 8.47 3.57
C GLU A 222 17.35 9.87 2.96
N LYS A 223 18.35 10.17 2.13
CA LYS A 223 18.25 11.24 1.14
C LYS A 223 17.61 10.70 -0.14
N ARG A 224 16.38 11.11 -0.41
CA ARG A 224 15.58 10.60 -1.53
C ARG A 224 15.91 11.32 -2.83
N GLU A 225 15.67 10.64 -3.97
CA GLU A 225 15.84 11.21 -5.32
C GLU A 225 14.95 12.43 -5.59
N ASP A 226 13.76 12.47 -4.96
CA ASP A 226 12.82 13.60 -5.01
C ASP A 226 13.27 14.80 -4.16
N LYS A 227 14.48 14.76 -3.60
CA LYS A 227 15.07 15.72 -2.65
C LYS A 227 14.35 15.77 -1.30
N GLY A 228 13.43 14.85 -1.03
CA GLY A 228 12.81 14.66 0.27
C GLY A 228 13.71 13.94 1.26
N MET A 229 13.31 13.97 2.53
CA MET A 229 13.92 13.18 3.60
C MET A 229 13.00 12.01 3.95
N GLY A 230 13.56 10.79 3.95
CA GLY A 230 12.91 9.59 4.46
C GLY A 230 13.44 9.23 5.85
N ILE A 231 12.56 8.94 6.80
CA ILE A 231 12.90 8.33 8.09
C ILE A 231 12.43 6.88 8.01
N HIS A 232 13.35 5.95 7.76
CA HIS A 232 13.08 4.53 7.58
C HIS A 232 13.24 3.77 8.87
N LEU A 233 12.26 2.92 9.17
CA LEU A 233 12.10 2.26 10.46
C LEU A 233 12.09 0.74 10.28
N ASP A 234 11.60 0.03 11.31
CA ASP A 234 11.27 -1.40 11.23
C ASP A 234 10.40 -1.68 9.99
N ARG A 235 10.86 -2.65 9.21
CA ARG A 235 10.09 -3.41 8.22
C ARG A 235 9.27 -2.54 7.25
N GLY A 236 9.87 -1.50 6.70
CA GLY A 236 9.26 -0.70 5.63
C GLY A 236 8.23 0.32 6.11
N ASN A 237 8.12 0.54 7.42
CA ASN A 237 7.50 1.75 7.95
C ASN A 237 8.44 2.93 7.69
N TYR A 238 7.96 4.01 7.07
CA TYR A 238 8.77 5.20 6.89
C TYR A 238 7.94 6.48 6.82
N ILE A 239 8.51 7.59 7.31
CA ILE A 239 7.92 8.93 7.20
C ILE A 239 8.71 9.69 6.14
N THR A 240 8.02 10.33 5.19
CA THR A 240 8.65 11.23 4.23
C THR A 240 8.27 12.68 4.49
N ILE A 241 9.27 13.53 4.54
CA ILE A 241 9.12 14.98 4.49
C ILE A 241 9.56 15.42 3.09
N ASN A 242 8.63 15.96 2.31
CA ASN A 242 8.88 16.46 0.96
C ASN A 242 8.52 17.94 0.89
N LYS A 243 8.94 18.57 -0.21
CA LYS A 243 8.50 19.92 -0.56
C LYS A 243 6.99 19.96 -0.73
N GLY A 244 6.29 20.69 0.16
CA GLY A 244 4.84 20.86 0.10
C GLY A 244 3.99 19.64 0.52
N SER A 245 4.59 18.55 1.00
CA SER A 245 3.82 17.39 1.49
C SER A 245 4.59 16.57 2.53
N ILE A 246 3.84 15.98 3.47
CA ILE A 246 4.34 14.94 4.37
C ILE A 246 3.47 13.70 4.18
N SER A 247 4.12 12.54 4.18
CA SER A 247 3.44 11.26 4.06
C SER A 247 4.01 10.30 5.09
N ALA A 248 3.13 9.61 5.80
CA ALA A 248 3.49 8.42 6.55
C ALA A 248 3.21 7.21 5.66
N TYR A 249 4.12 6.24 5.68
CA TYR A 249 3.94 4.93 5.10
C TYR A 249 4.07 3.93 6.23
N VAL A 250 3.03 3.13 6.36
CA VAL A 250 2.91 2.16 7.41
C VAL A 250 2.78 0.81 6.75
N ASN A 251 3.72 -0.07 7.04
CA ASN A 251 3.73 -1.45 6.59
C ASN A 251 3.20 -2.35 7.70
N ASP A 252 2.14 -3.07 7.42
CA ASP A 252 1.55 -4.06 8.33
C ASP A 252 2.43 -5.32 8.47
N ASN A 253 3.48 -5.42 7.67
CA ASN A 253 4.41 -6.55 7.53
C ASN A 253 3.77 -7.84 7.05
N ASN A 254 2.64 -7.72 6.36
CA ASN A 254 2.04 -8.76 5.54
C ASN A 254 2.11 -8.40 4.05
N GLY A 255 2.89 -7.39 3.68
CA GLY A 255 3.02 -6.92 2.29
C GLY A 255 1.96 -5.91 1.87
N TYR A 256 1.10 -5.45 2.80
CA TYR A 256 0.11 -4.41 2.54
C TYR A 256 0.51 -3.12 3.26
N GLY A 257 1.19 -2.22 2.53
CA GLY A 257 1.48 -0.86 2.96
C GLY A 257 0.28 0.06 2.79
N ASP A 258 -0.87 -0.29 3.37
CA ASP A 258 -2.10 0.49 3.23
C ASP A 258 -2.20 1.53 4.37
N SER A 259 -1.46 2.61 4.21
CA SER A 259 -1.88 3.93 4.67
C SER A 259 -0.87 4.98 4.23
N ASN A 260 -0.98 5.41 2.98
CA ASN A 260 -0.66 6.80 2.69
C ASN A 260 -1.70 7.66 3.42
N VAL A 261 -1.45 8.07 4.67
CA VAL A 261 -1.97 9.40 5.04
C VAL A 261 -1.05 10.39 4.36
N LEU A 262 -1.43 10.67 3.13
CA LEU A 262 -1.11 11.93 2.50
C LEU A 262 -1.90 12.97 3.26
N ILE A 263 -1.21 13.75 4.09
CA ILE A 263 -1.74 15.06 4.43
C ILE A 263 -1.51 15.90 3.16
N ASP A 264 -2.39 15.72 2.17
CA ASP A 264 -2.35 16.45 0.90
C ASP A 264 -3.14 17.74 1.10
N ILE A 265 -2.42 18.85 1.18
CA ILE A 265 -3.02 20.09 1.67
C ILE A 265 -3.49 20.91 0.49
N LYS A 266 -4.76 20.72 0.13
CA LYS A 266 -5.44 21.62 -0.78
C LYS A 266 -5.69 22.97 -0.11
N GLU A 267 -5.07 23.98 -0.70
CA GLU A 267 -5.37 25.42 -0.68
C GLU A 267 -6.32 25.89 0.44
N ASN A 268 -5.79 26.28 1.60
CA ASN A 268 -6.46 27.27 2.45
C ASN A 268 -5.45 27.96 3.38
N ASN A 269 -5.30 29.27 3.15
CA ASN A 269 -4.55 30.28 3.93
C ASN A 269 -3.02 30.33 3.75
N PHE A 270 -2.60 31.08 2.73
CA PHE A 270 -1.21 31.50 2.52
C PHE A 270 -0.79 32.57 3.54
N LEU A 271 0.36 32.36 4.20
CA LEU A 271 1.10 33.42 4.89
C LEU A 271 2.50 33.51 4.26
N THR A 272 2.96 34.73 3.97
CA THR A 272 4.24 34.98 3.32
C THR A 272 5.35 35.19 4.35
N SER A 273 6.45 34.44 4.25
CA SER A 273 7.73 34.83 4.86
C SER A 273 8.88 34.54 3.90
N LYS A 274 9.85 35.47 3.83
CA LYS A 274 11.06 35.30 3.01
C LYS A 274 11.91 34.13 3.50
N TYR A 275 12.47 33.42 2.54
CA TYR A 275 13.24 32.21 2.74
C TYR A 275 14.71 32.37 2.35
N ASP A 276 15.63 31.79 3.14
CA ASP A 276 17.07 31.71 2.90
C ASP A 276 17.49 30.23 3.02
N GLU A 277 18.08 29.68 1.95
CA GLU A 277 18.44 28.27 1.77
C GLU A 277 19.65 27.81 2.62
N SER A 278 20.33 28.70 3.34
CA SER A 278 21.46 28.31 4.18
C SER A 278 21.05 27.47 5.40
N VAL A 279 21.74 26.33 5.59
CA VAL A 279 21.64 25.54 6.83
C VAL A 279 22.22 26.39 7.97
N PRO A 280 21.50 26.57 9.10
CA PRO A 280 22.03 27.31 10.24
C PRO A 280 23.24 26.60 10.88
N ASP A 281 24.28 27.36 11.18
CA ASP A 281 25.43 26.88 11.97
C ASP A 281 25.22 27.20 13.47
N GLY A 282 25.53 26.25 14.36
CA GLY A 282 25.52 26.48 15.82
C GLY A 282 25.35 25.21 16.65
N ASN A 283 25.59 25.32 17.97
CA ASN A 283 25.57 24.17 18.91
C ASN A 283 24.17 23.54 19.11
N ASN A 284 23.11 24.27 18.75
CA ASN A 284 21.74 23.79 18.84
C ASN A 284 21.27 23.09 17.56
N TYR A 285 22.10 23.07 16.52
CA TYR A 285 21.80 22.43 15.25
C TYR A 285 22.68 21.19 15.07
N TYR A 286 22.06 20.08 14.65
CA TYR A 286 22.78 18.89 14.23
C TYR A 286 22.46 18.61 12.76
N GLN A 287 23.41 18.86 11.87
CA GLN A 287 23.28 18.56 10.44
C GLN A 287 23.69 17.12 10.16
N ILE A 288 22.88 16.40 9.39
CA ILE A 288 23.25 15.08 8.90
C ILE A 288 24.37 15.26 7.85
N PRO A 289 25.59 14.73 8.08
CA PRO A 289 26.76 15.03 7.25
C PRO A 289 26.54 14.77 5.76
N GLY A 290 26.79 15.75 4.88
CA GLY A 290 26.60 15.57 3.42
C GLY A 290 25.16 15.73 2.92
N THR A 291 24.25 16.18 3.79
CA THR A 291 22.87 16.55 3.45
C THR A 291 22.55 17.97 3.92
N ASN A 292 21.41 18.53 3.47
CA ASN A 292 20.86 19.76 4.03
C ASN A 292 19.87 19.50 5.17
N PHE A 293 19.73 18.25 5.61
CA PHE A 293 18.82 17.88 6.68
C PHE A 293 19.46 18.18 8.02
N TYR A 294 18.70 18.77 8.93
CA TYR A 294 19.22 19.11 10.24
C TYR A 294 18.14 19.07 11.32
N PHE A 295 18.58 18.86 12.55
CA PHE A 295 17.76 18.93 13.74
C PHE A 295 18.06 20.24 14.46
N GLU A 296 17.02 20.90 14.98
CA GLU A 296 17.15 22.12 15.79
C GLU A 296 16.63 21.83 17.20
N ASN A 297 17.50 22.00 18.20
CA ASN A 297 17.14 22.11 19.60
C ASN A 297 16.67 23.55 19.86
N ARG A 298 15.36 23.74 20.00
CA ARG A 298 14.77 25.06 20.09
C ARG A 298 14.91 25.65 21.49
N GLU A 299 14.98 26.97 21.57
CA GLU A 299 15.01 27.69 22.84
C GLU A 299 13.73 27.49 23.67
N ASP A 300 12.61 27.20 23.01
CA ASP A 300 11.31 26.90 23.65
C ASP A 300 11.21 25.48 24.23
N GLY A 301 12.30 24.70 24.16
CA GLY A 301 12.36 23.30 24.61
C GLY A 301 11.79 22.31 23.58
N GLY A 302 11.44 22.78 22.38
CA GLY A 302 11.02 21.94 21.28
C GLY A 302 12.17 21.33 20.48
N LEU A 303 11.86 20.27 19.75
CA LEU A 303 12.71 19.71 18.71
C LEU A 303 12.08 19.99 17.35
N SER A 304 12.84 20.56 16.42
CA SER A 304 12.46 20.60 15.01
C SER A 304 13.31 19.62 14.19
N ILE A 305 12.66 18.93 13.27
CA ILE A 305 13.31 18.10 12.24
C ILE A 305 13.11 18.81 10.90
N HIS A 306 14.19 19.22 10.27
CA HIS A 306 14.17 20.02 9.04
C HIS A 306 14.68 19.21 7.84
N MET A 307 13.92 19.28 6.74
CA MET A 307 14.43 18.96 5.40
C MET A 307 15.18 20.16 4.83
N ASP A 308 14.56 21.33 4.98
CA ASP A 308 15.08 22.66 4.73
C ASP A 308 14.36 23.61 5.70
N ARG A 309 14.78 24.88 5.80
CA ARG A 309 13.97 25.85 6.53
C ARG A 309 12.58 25.88 5.81
N GLY A 310 11.50 25.85 6.58
CA GLY A 310 10.13 25.95 6.05
C GLY A 310 9.44 24.63 5.68
N ASN A 311 10.15 23.51 5.53
CA ASN A 311 9.56 22.17 5.63
C ASN A 311 10.09 21.47 6.88
N TYR A 312 9.27 21.43 7.92
CA TYR A 312 9.68 20.87 9.20
C TYR A 312 8.53 20.32 10.03
N ILE A 313 8.90 19.44 10.96
CA ILE A 313 8.05 18.99 12.04
C ILE A 313 8.68 19.49 13.33
N THR A 314 7.96 20.35 14.04
CA THR A 314 8.34 20.82 15.38
C THR A 314 7.43 20.19 16.41
N ILE A 315 8.05 19.65 17.45
CA ILE A 315 7.36 19.09 18.60
C ILE A 315 7.82 19.83 19.83
N ARG A 316 6.89 20.40 20.57
CA ARG A 316 7.18 21.16 21.79
C ARG A 316 6.06 20.95 22.79
N LYS A 317 6.20 21.54 23.97
CA LYS A 317 5.27 21.31 25.09
C LYS A 317 3.81 21.57 24.68
N GLY A 318 2.98 20.52 24.77
CA GLY A 318 1.54 20.61 24.55
C GLY A 318 1.12 20.80 23.09
N GLU A 319 2.07 20.84 22.14
CA GLU A 319 1.77 21.08 20.74
C GLU A 319 2.76 20.47 19.75
N ILE A 320 2.21 20.02 18.64
CA ILE A 320 2.98 19.63 17.46
C ILE A 320 2.58 20.51 16.31
N GLU A 321 3.59 21.12 15.72
CA GLU A 321 3.47 21.98 14.56
C GLU A 321 4.14 21.31 13.37
N ILE A 322 3.37 21.16 12.31
CA ILE A 322 3.88 20.64 11.04
C ILE A 322 3.75 21.75 10.03
N ILE A 323 4.87 22.12 9.39
CA ILE A 323 4.92 23.15 8.37
C ILE A 323 5.45 22.57 7.05
N CYS A 324 4.72 22.85 5.96
CA CYS A 324 5.12 22.49 4.59
C CYS A 324 5.13 23.76 3.71
N ASN A 325 6.18 23.98 2.91
CA ASN A 325 6.39 25.13 2.02
C ASN A 325 6.79 24.70 0.60
N ASP A 326 6.50 25.50 -0.44
CA ASP A 326 7.01 25.35 -1.82
C ASP A 326 8.38 26.01 -2.05
N ASN A 327 9.05 26.42 -0.99
CA ASN A 327 10.28 27.19 -1.02
C ASN A 327 10.18 28.47 -1.86
N LYS A 328 8.96 28.97 -2.13
CA LYS A 328 8.71 30.31 -2.72
C LYS A 328 8.21 31.30 -1.68
N GLY A 329 8.32 30.93 -0.40
CA GLY A 329 7.86 31.75 0.73
C GLY A 329 6.39 31.55 1.05
N HIS A 330 5.74 30.52 0.48
CA HIS A 330 4.36 30.15 0.77
C HIS A 330 4.31 28.86 1.57
N TYR A 331 3.75 28.92 2.77
CA TYR A 331 3.40 27.70 3.50
C TYR A 331 2.05 27.19 3.00
N TYR A 332 2.00 25.90 2.65
CA TYR A 332 0.80 25.21 2.19
C TYR A 332 -0.03 24.72 3.35
N TYR A 333 0.63 24.38 4.45
CA TYR A 333 -0.03 23.84 5.62
C TYR A 333 0.73 24.14 6.89
N ARG A 334 -0.04 24.56 7.87
CA ARG A 334 0.33 24.63 9.27
C ARG A 334 -0.75 23.91 10.04
N THR A 335 -0.48 22.70 10.54
CA THR A 335 -1.37 22.07 11.52
C THR A 335 -0.76 22.14 12.90
N LEU A 336 -1.60 22.49 13.87
CA LEU A 336 -1.24 22.55 15.27
C LEU A 336 -2.07 21.51 16.00
N ILE A 337 -1.43 20.42 16.40
CA ILE A 337 -2.07 19.38 17.20
C ILE A 337 -1.89 19.75 18.66
N LYS A 338 -2.98 20.18 19.31
CA LYS A 338 -3.03 20.44 20.75
C LYS A 338 -3.66 19.26 21.50
N ALA A 339 -3.21 19.03 22.72
CA ALA A 339 -3.84 18.08 23.63
C ALA A 339 -5.27 18.53 24.01
N ASN A 340 -6.27 17.63 23.95
CA ASN A 340 -7.67 17.86 24.36
C ASN A 340 -8.04 16.97 25.58
N LYS A 341 -8.64 17.52 26.62
CA LYS A 341 -8.89 16.89 27.94
C LYS A 341 -9.47 15.44 27.90
N THR A 342 -8.67 14.40 28.19
CA THR A 342 -9.10 13.06 28.69
C THR A 342 -8.01 12.38 29.55
N SER A 343 -8.36 11.28 30.23
CA SER A 343 -7.77 10.67 31.45
C SER A 343 -6.23 10.45 31.51
N PRO A 344 -5.64 10.44 32.73
CA PRO A 344 -4.19 10.64 32.95
C PRO A 344 -3.28 9.39 32.82
N VAL A 345 -2.05 9.59 32.35
CA VAL A 345 -0.91 8.64 32.42
C VAL A 345 0.32 9.39 32.97
N LYS A 346 1.06 8.80 33.92
CA LYS A 346 2.17 9.44 34.66
C LYS A 346 3.41 9.71 33.80
N TYR A 347 4.07 10.83 34.06
CA TYR A 347 5.33 11.31 33.45
C TYR A 347 6.51 11.13 34.42
N GLU A 348 7.68 10.70 33.93
CA GLU A 348 8.96 10.66 34.67
C GLU A 348 9.98 11.63 34.04
N GLU A 349 10.61 12.46 34.88
CA GLU A 349 11.51 13.57 34.47
C GLU A 349 12.96 13.15 34.15
N SER A 350 13.36 11.92 34.47
CA SER A 350 14.74 11.44 34.28
C SER A 350 14.85 10.55 33.05
N ILE A 351 15.86 10.78 32.20
CA ILE A 351 16.24 9.84 31.13
C ILE A 351 16.45 8.45 31.77
N PRO A 352 15.67 7.43 31.40
CA PRO A 352 15.84 6.10 31.98
C PRO A 352 17.23 5.54 31.64
N LYS A 353 17.90 4.93 32.61
CA LYS A 353 19.25 4.37 32.41
C LYS A 353 19.16 3.00 31.75
N GLY A 354 19.73 2.82 30.55
CA GLY A 354 19.80 1.52 29.87
C GLY A 354 20.44 1.58 28.48
N ILE A 355 20.81 0.42 27.94
CA ILE A 355 21.42 0.26 26.60
C ILE A 355 20.46 0.55 25.42
N ASN A 356 19.19 0.78 25.72
CA ASN A 356 18.14 1.01 24.73
C ASN A 356 17.92 2.49 24.41
N TYR A 357 18.66 3.41 25.04
CA TYR A 357 18.51 4.84 24.84
C TYR A 357 19.75 5.43 24.17
N TYR A 358 19.57 6.25 23.14
CA TYR A 358 20.63 7.03 22.51
C TYR A 358 20.31 8.52 22.55
N GLN A 359 21.25 9.30 23.04
CA GLN A 359 21.17 10.75 23.08
C GLN A 359 22.13 11.31 22.02
N ILE A 360 21.63 12.19 21.14
CA ILE A 360 22.51 12.96 20.28
C ILE A 360 23.24 13.98 21.15
N PRO A 361 24.59 14.07 21.10
CA PRO A 361 25.35 15.02 21.89
C PRO A 361 24.80 16.45 21.73
N ASN A 362 24.66 17.16 22.85
CA ASN A 362 24.13 18.54 22.93
C ASN A 362 22.65 18.72 22.55
N MET A 363 21.90 17.62 22.38
CA MET A 363 20.46 17.66 22.16
C MET A 363 19.69 17.16 23.39
N ASN A 364 18.54 17.79 23.65
CA ASN A 364 17.68 17.51 24.80
C ASN A 364 16.63 16.43 24.53
N PHE A 365 16.88 15.54 23.57
CA PHE A 365 16.02 14.40 23.29
C PHE A 365 16.83 13.11 23.32
N TYR A 366 16.11 12.01 23.52
CA TYR A 366 16.69 10.68 23.41
C TYR A 366 15.76 9.79 22.60
N ILE A 367 16.37 8.82 21.94
CA ILE A 367 15.66 7.82 21.19
C ILE A 367 15.72 6.52 21.97
N GLU A 368 14.58 5.87 22.15
CA GLU A 368 14.39 4.59 22.82
C GLU A 368 14.14 3.48 21.80
N LYS A 369 14.87 2.38 21.92
CA LYS A 369 14.47 1.08 21.39
C LYS A 369 13.48 0.43 22.36
N ARG A 370 12.21 0.39 21.97
CA ARG A 370 11.13 -0.14 22.82
C ARG A 370 11.12 -1.66 22.80
N THR A 371 10.56 -2.26 23.86
CA THR A 371 10.48 -3.72 24.03
C THR A 371 9.52 -4.40 23.06
N ASP A 372 8.57 -3.65 22.49
CA ASP A 372 7.65 -4.09 21.44
C ASP A 372 8.29 -4.08 20.03
N GLY A 373 9.58 -3.75 19.94
CA GLY A 373 10.31 -3.63 18.67
C GLY A 373 10.10 -2.28 17.98
N GLY A 374 9.29 -1.38 18.54
CA GLY A 374 9.12 -0.01 18.07
C GLY A 374 10.24 0.93 18.52
N MET A 375 10.21 2.15 18.00
CA MET A 375 11.07 3.26 18.40
C MET A 375 10.25 4.32 19.15
N GLY A 376 10.74 4.79 20.27
CA GLY A 376 10.26 6.01 20.92
C GLY A 376 11.23 7.16 20.63
N ILE A 377 10.76 8.27 20.07
CA ILE A 377 11.51 9.52 20.10
C ILE A 377 10.98 10.30 21.30
N HIS A 378 11.73 10.30 22.40
CA HIS A 378 11.35 10.95 23.64
C HIS A 378 11.91 12.36 23.66
N LEU A 379 11.01 13.30 23.89
CA LEU A 379 11.26 14.72 23.81
C LEU A 379 11.05 15.33 25.20
N ASP A 380 10.86 16.64 25.24
CA ASP A 380 10.58 17.35 26.48
C ASP A 380 9.23 16.89 27.08
N ARG A 381 9.23 16.66 28.40
CA ARG A 381 8.02 16.64 29.23
C ARG A 381 6.92 15.66 28.84
N GLY A 382 7.30 14.47 28.38
CA GLY A 382 6.37 13.37 28.09
C GLY A 382 5.68 13.53 26.75
N ASN A 383 6.15 14.45 25.91
CA ASN A 383 5.87 14.42 24.48
C ASN A 383 6.80 13.38 23.85
N TYR A 384 6.23 12.44 23.12
CA TYR A 384 7.03 11.45 22.41
C TYR A 384 6.29 10.95 21.19
N ILE A 385 7.05 10.57 20.17
CA ILE A 385 6.52 9.86 19.02
C ILE A 385 6.88 8.40 19.21
N THR A 386 5.90 7.51 19.22
CA THR A 386 6.19 6.09 19.04
C THR A 386 5.97 5.72 17.60
N ILE A 387 6.93 4.99 17.08
CA ILE A 387 6.85 4.41 15.78
C ILE A 387 6.95 2.90 15.96
N ASN A 388 5.82 2.24 15.82
CA ASN A 388 5.73 0.79 15.93
C ASN A 388 5.60 0.18 14.54
N LYS A 389 5.82 -1.13 14.45
CA LYS A 389 5.39 -1.94 13.32
C LYS A 389 3.92 -1.60 12.99
N GLY A 390 3.66 -1.03 11.83
CA GLY A 390 2.29 -0.79 11.40
C GLY A 390 1.57 0.40 12.08
N SER A 391 2.26 1.30 12.80
CA SER A 391 1.61 2.54 13.31
C SER A 391 2.59 3.63 13.74
N ILE A 392 2.16 4.89 13.59
CA ILE A 392 2.83 6.05 14.17
C ILE A 392 1.86 6.72 15.13
N SER A 393 2.22 6.73 16.41
CA SER A 393 1.42 7.38 17.45
C SER A 393 2.18 8.56 18.02
N VAL A 394 1.42 9.62 18.23
CA VAL A 394 1.95 10.88 18.69
C VAL A 394 1.32 11.18 20.05
N PHE A 395 2.18 11.32 21.04
CA PHE A 395 1.79 11.59 22.42
C PHE A 395 2.13 13.03 22.74
N VAL A 396 1.10 13.79 23.08
CA VAL A 396 1.22 15.18 23.49
C VAL A 396 0.78 15.29 24.94
N ASN A 397 1.68 15.78 25.79
CA ASN A 397 1.46 16.01 27.21
C ASN A 397 1.28 17.52 27.47
N ASP A 398 0.24 17.87 28.22
CA ASP A 398 -0.06 19.25 28.61
C ASP A 398 0.65 19.68 29.92
N ASN A 399 1.44 18.79 30.52
CA ASN A 399 2.10 18.88 31.84
C ASN A 399 1.17 18.97 33.04
N ASN A 400 -0.13 18.71 32.88
CA ASN A 400 -1.07 18.57 34.00
C ASN A 400 -1.37 17.09 34.31
N GLY A 401 -0.50 16.18 33.85
CA GLY A 401 -0.67 14.74 33.99
C GLY A 401 -1.63 14.12 32.97
N ASN A 402 -2.03 14.86 31.93
CA ASN A 402 -2.94 14.39 30.91
C ASN A 402 -2.18 14.09 29.61
N ASN A 403 -2.20 12.83 29.18
CA ASN A 403 -1.66 12.43 27.90
C ASN A 403 -2.82 12.18 26.95
N ASN A 404 -2.79 12.79 25.77
CA ASN A 404 -3.70 12.39 24.70
C ASN A 404 -2.98 11.54 23.68
N ILE A 405 -3.59 10.40 23.37
CA ILE A 405 -3.20 9.57 22.25
C ILE A 405 -3.93 10.15 21.03
N LYS A 406 -3.19 10.84 20.16
CA LYS A 406 -3.67 11.04 18.80
C LYS A 406 -2.95 10.04 17.92
N LYS A 407 -3.63 8.91 17.65
CA LYS A 407 -3.19 7.95 16.64
C LYS A 407 -3.28 8.66 15.29
N ILE A 408 -2.17 8.94 14.63
CA ILE A 408 -2.16 9.55 13.29
C ILE A 408 -2.08 8.42 12.25
N LEU A 409 -2.85 7.34 12.49
CA LEU A 409 -2.97 6.04 11.80
C LEU A 409 -2.70 4.83 12.69
#